data_AF-A0A941WDT6-F1
#
_entry.id   AF-A0A941WDT6-F1
#
_cell.length_a   1.000
_cell.length_b   1.000
_cell.length_c   1.000
_cell.angle_alpha   90.00
_cell.angle_beta   90.00
_cell.angle_gamma   90.00
#
_symmetry.space_group_name_H-M   'P 1'
#
loop_
_entity.id
_entity.type
_entity.pdbx_description
1 polymer ?
#
loop_
_entity_poly.entity_id
_entity_poly.type
_entity_poly.pdbx_seq_one_letter_code
_entity_poly.pdbx_strand_id
1 'polypeptide(L)'
;MDSLQRWKTQYRFYRTFFLSTLKFSVLIGFLFASFSALRFYVSMIDSIRLWLQLIPTVGLGFDYIYKELTRKEEYFFYYNQGIGKYQLWIVTFIVMFICCNLLNQIIELCTQALK
;
A
#
# COMPACT_ATOMS: atom_id res chain seq x y z
N MET A 1 30.60 4.13 -9.85
CA MET A 1 29.73 3.86 -8.68
C MET A 1 29.51 2.37 -8.65
N ASP A 2 29.96 1.69 -7.59
CA ASP A 2 29.88 0.24 -7.50
C ASP A 2 28.41 -0.23 -7.61
N SER A 3 28.20 -1.33 -8.32
CA SER A 3 26.85 -1.89 -8.56
C SER A 3 26.07 -2.08 -7.25
N LEU A 4 26.76 -2.47 -6.17
CA LEU A 4 26.21 -2.62 -4.82
C LEU A 4 25.67 -1.29 -4.25
N GLN A 5 26.39 -0.19 -4.46
CA GLN A 5 26.02 1.12 -3.95
C GLN A 5 24.82 1.70 -4.71
N ARG A 6 24.71 1.39 -6.01
CA ARG A 6 23.54 1.72 -6.83
C ARG A 6 22.28 1.01 -6.34
N TRP A 7 22.37 -0.29 -6.09
CA TRP A 7 21.27 -1.10 -5.54
C TRP A 7 20.79 -0.59 -4.17
N LYS A 8 21.72 -0.28 -3.27
CA LYS A 8 21.38 0.25 -1.93
C LYS A 8 20.60 1.57 -2.00
N THR A 9 20.96 2.43 -2.95
CA THR A 9 20.28 3.71 -3.17
C THR A 9 18.91 3.51 -3.81
N GLN A 10 18.78 2.64 -4.82
CA GLN A 10 17.49 2.32 -5.43
C GLN A 10 16.50 1.72 -4.42
N TYR A 11 16.96 0.79 -3.57
CA TYR A 11 16.14 0.24 -2.50
C TYR A 11 15.60 1.34 -1.56
N ARG A 12 16.43 2.32 -1.19
CA ARG A 12 15.97 3.46 -0.38
C ARG A 12 14.86 4.24 -1.06
N PHE A 13 14.93 4.46 -2.37
CA PHE A 13 13.89 5.14 -3.12
C PHE A 13 12.58 4.35 -3.16
N TYR A 14 12.62 3.06 -3.45
CA TYR A 14 11.42 2.20 -3.39
C TYR A 14 10.80 2.21 -1.99
N ARG A 15 11.62 2.11 -0.94
CA ARG A 15 11.15 2.16 0.45
C ARG A 15 10.49 3.50 0.78
N THR A 16 11.11 4.62 0.40
CA THR A 16 10.55 5.96 0.66
C THR A 16 9.23 6.15 -0.07
N PHE A 17 9.17 5.75 -1.35
CA PHE A 17 7.95 5.81 -2.13
C PHE A 17 6.84 4.95 -1.53
N PHE A 18 7.15 3.70 -1.18
CA PHE A 18 6.22 2.78 -0.52
C PHE A 18 5.68 3.35 0.79
N LEU A 19 6.54 3.88 1.67
CA LEU A 19 6.09 4.44 2.96
C LEU A 19 5.22 5.69 2.80
N SER A 20 5.54 6.53 1.82
CA SER A 20 4.72 7.68 1.45
C SER A 20 3.32 7.23 1.03
N THR A 21 3.23 6.22 0.17
CA THR A 21 1.96 5.69 -0.34
C THR A 21 1.19 4.91 0.74
N LEU A 22 1.89 4.15 1.59
CA LEU A 22 1.28 3.35 2.65
C LEU A 22 0.44 4.19 3.60
N LYS A 23 0.95 5.34 4.06
CA LYS A 23 0.21 6.19 5.00
C LYS A 23 -1.14 6.64 4.43
N PHE A 24 -1.15 7.08 3.18
CA PHE A 24 -2.36 7.55 2.52
C PHE A 24 -3.31 6.40 2.20
N SER A 25 -2.79 5.30 1.64
CA SER A 25 -3.60 4.13 1.29
C SER A 25 -4.24 3.47 2.51
N VAL A 26 -3.55 3.41 3.65
CA VAL A 26 -4.09 2.92 4.93
C VAL A 26 -5.24 3.79 5.42
N LEU A 27 -5.08 5.13 5.35
CA LEU A 27 -6.10 6.08 5.76
C LEU A 27 -7.35 6.00 4.87
N ILE A 28 -7.19 6.00 3.55
CA ILE A 28 -8.32 5.87 2.61
C ILE A 28 -8.99 4.51 2.77
N GLY A 29 -8.21 3.43 2.86
CA GLY A 29 -8.77 2.09 3.10
C GLY A 29 -9.60 2.04 4.38
N PHE A 30 -9.14 2.69 5.45
CA PHE A 30 -9.85 2.73 6.74
C PHE A 30 -11.19 3.44 6.61
N LEU A 31 -11.21 4.63 6.00
CA LEU A 31 -12.43 5.41 5.79
C LEU A 31 -13.48 4.63 5.01
N PHE A 32 -13.08 3.95 3.93
CA PHE A 32 -14.00 3.12 3.14
C PHE A 32 -14.49 1.89 3.90
N ALA A 33 -13.61 1.23 4.65
CA ALA A 33 -14.00 0.09 5.46
C ALA A 33 -14.98 0.47 6.57
N SER A 34 -14.75 1.59 7.27
CA SER A 34 -15.66 2.13 8.28
C SER A 34 -17.02 2.51 7.69
N PHE A 35 -17.03 3.16 6.52
CA PHE A 35 -18.27 3.51 5.84
C PHE A 35 -19.10 2.26 5.46
N SER A 36 -18.44 1.23 4.94
CA SER A 36 -19.07 -0.06 4.64
C SER A 36 -19.59 -0.76 5.90
N ALA A 37 -18.82 -0.75 7.00
CA ALA A 37 -19.23 -1.37 8.26
C ALA A 37 -20.50 -0.72 8.84
N LEU A 38 -20.60 0.62 8.78
CA LEU A 38 -21.79 1.36 9.21
C LEU A 38 -23.02 1.06 8.34
N ARG A 39 -22.83 0.86 7.04
CA ARG A 39 -23.94 0.62 6.10
C ARG A 39 -24.49 -0.80 6.16
N PHE A 40 -23.62 -1.78 6.37
CA PHE A 40 -23.97 -3.20 6.21
C PHE A 40 -23.97 -3.99 7.54
N TYR A 41 -23.77 -3.34 8.69
CA TYR A 41 -23.71 -3.98 10.03
C TYR A 41 -22.79 -5.21 10.04
N VAL A 42 -21.57 -5.02 9.54
CA VAL A 42 -20.57 -6.09 9.37
C VAL A 42 -19.86 -6.34 10.71
N SER A 43 -19.47 -7.60 10.98
CA SER A 43 -18.71 -7.92 12.18
C SER A 43 -17.38 -7.16 12.23
N MET A 44 -16.81 -6.97 13.42
CA MET A 44 -15.53 -6.28 13.58
C MET A 44 -14.40 -6.97 12.80
N ILE A 45 -14.38 -8.31 12.81
CA ILE A 45 -13.35 -9.11 12.09
C ILE A 45 -13.50 -8.91 10.58
N ASP A 46 -14.72 -9.01 10.07
CA ASP A 46 -14.97 -8.85 8.63
C ASP A 46 -14.69 -7.42 8.15
N SER A 47 -14.90 -6.42 9.02
CA SER A 47 -14.54 -5.03 8.75
C SER A 47 -13.01 -4.85 8.64
N ILE A 48 -12.23 -5.53 9.49
CA ILE A 48 -10.75 -5.53 9.41
C ILE A 48 -10.28 -6.25 8.15
N ARG A 49 -10.90 -7.38 7.79
CA ARG A 49 -10.59 -8.11 6.55
C ARG A 49 -10.86 -7.25 5.33
N LEU A 50 -12.01 -6.58 5.29
CA LEU A 50 -12.37 -5.63 4.25
C LEU A 50 -11.35 -4.48 4.18
N TRP A 51 -10.96 -3.92 5.32
CA TRP A 51 -9.95 -2.88 5.38
C TRP A 51 -8.63 -3.31 4.74
N LEU A 52 -8.10 -4.49 5.11
CA LEU A 52 -6.86 -5.02 4.55
C LEU A 52 -6.94 -5.26 3.03
N GLN A 53 -8.10 -5.63 2.50
CA GLN A 53 -8.31 -5.79 1.05
C GLN A 53 -8.39 -4.45 0.31
N LEU A 54 -8.91 -3.42 0.96
CA LEU A 54 -9.08 -2.09 0.37
C LEU A 54 -7.77 -1.29 0.31
N ILE A 55 -6.80 -1.56 1.18
CA ILE A 55 -5.49 -0.87 1.18
C ILE A 55 -4.76 -1.02 -0.17
N PRO A 56 -4.47 -2.23 -0.68
CA PRO A 56 -3.73 -2.41 -1.94
C PRO A 56 -4.55 -2.08 -3.19
N THR A 57 -5.86 -1.87 -3.05
CA THR A 57 -6.79 -1.60 -4.17
C THR A 57 -7.24 -0.15 -4.17
N VAL A 58 -8.31 0.17 -3.45
CA VAL A 58 -8.90 1.51 -3.37
C VAL A 58 -7.90 2.50 -2.77
N GLY A 59 -7.26 2.16 -1.66
CA GLY A 59 -6.28 3.02 -1.01
C GLY A 59 -5.10 3.37 -1.92
N LEU A 60 -4.58 2.39 -2.65
CA LEU A 60 -3.48 2.59 -3.59
C LEU A 60 -3.92 3.39 -4.83
N GLY A 61 -5.11 3.10 -5.37
CA GLY A 61 -5.67 3.82 -6.51
C GLY A 61 -5.93 5.30 -6.21
N PHE A 62 -6.45 5.62 -5.03
CA PHE A 62 -6.61 7.00 -4.59
C PHE A 62 -5.27 7.71 -4.34
N ASP A 63 -4.27 7.04 -3.76
CA ASP A 63 -2.91 7.60 -3.64
C ASP A 63 -2.31 7.91 -5.00
N TYR A 64 -2.52 7.03 -5.99
CA TYR A 64 -2.09 7.24 -7.37
C TYR A 64 -2.69 8.52 -7.94
N ILE A 65 -4.02 8.67 -7.86
CA ILE A 65 -4.72 9.85 -8.37
C ILE A 65 -4.24 11.11 -7.63
N TYR A 66 -4.12 11.05 -6.30
CA TYR A 66 -3.66 12.17 -5.49
C TYR A 66 -2.26 12.64 -5.87
N LYS A 67 -1.30 11.71 -5.99
CA LYS A 67 0.07 12.02 -6.40
C LYS A 67 0.14 12.50 -7.85
N GLU A 68 -0.71 11.96 -8.72
CA GLU A 68 -0.81 12.45 -10.09
C GLU A 68 -1.34 13.87 -10.14
N LEU A 69 -2.20 14.31 -9.22
CA LEU A 69 -2.70 15.69 -9.22
C LEU A 69 -1.75 16.68 -8.55
N THR A 70 -1.06 16.27 -7.48
CA THR A 70 -0.35 17.19 -6.57
C THR A 70 1.17 17.08 -6.62
N ARG A 71 1.72 15.95 -7.08
CA ARG A 71 3.14 15.59 -6.91
C ARG A 71 3.75 14.98 -8.18
N LYS A 72 3.30 15.41 -9.36
CA LYS A 72 3.85 14.94 -10.64
C LYS A 72 5.37 15.09 -10.72
N GLU A 73 5.89 16.15 -10.10
CA GLU A 73 7.32 16.48 -10.10
C GLU A 73 8.17 15.45 -9.36
N GLU A 74 7.62 14.79 -8.33
CA GLU A 74 8.34 13.74 -7.60
C GLU A 74 8.74 12.58 -8.53
N TYR A 75 7.96 12.31 -9.58
CA TYR A 75 8.30 11.25 -10.54
C TYR A 75 9.55 11.57 -11.36
N PHE A 76 9.83 12.84 -11.66
CA PHE A 76 11.05 13.22 -12.37
C PHE A 76 12.31 12.95 -11.53
N PHE A 77 12.23 13.10 -10.20
CA PHE A 77 13.32 12.76 -9.30
C PHE A 77 13.68 11.27 -9.39
N TYR A 78 12.70 10.38 -9.38
CA TYR A 78 12.94 8.93 -9.51
C TYR A 78 13.41 8.54 -10.92
N TYR A 79 12.88 9.22 -11.94
CA TYR A 79 13.29 9.00 -13.33
C TYR A 79 14.77 9.33 -13.56
N ASN A 80 15.26 10.44 -12.97
CA ASN A 80 16.67 10.82 -13.02
C ASN A 80 17.61 9.78 -12.36
N GLN A 81 17.06 8.91 -11.51
CA GLN A 81 17.79 7.80 -10.86
C GLN A 81 17.65 6.48 -11.64
N GLY A 82 17.02 6.51 -12.82
CA GLY A 82 16.79 5.37 -13.69
C GLY A 82 15.64 4.46 -13.25
N ILE A 83 14.74 4.94 -12.39
CA ILE A 83 13.56 4.18 -11.93
C ILE A 83 12.32 4.71 -12.64
N GLY A 84 11.62 3.83 -13.35
CA GLY A 84 10.38 4.19 -14.03
C GLY A 84 9.21 4.35 -13.06
N LYS A 85 8.28 5.25 -13.38
CA LYS A 85 7.02 5.43 -12.63
C LYS A 85 6.26 4.12 -12.45
N TYR A 86 6.07 3.36 -13.52
CA TYR A 86 5.36 2.07 -13.47
C TYR A 86 6.07 1.05 -12.57
N GLN A 87 7.39 1.04 -12.56
CA GLN A 87 8.16 0.15 -11.68
C GLN A 87 7.91 0.47 -10.20
N LEU A 88 7.86 1.76 -9.81
CA LEU A 88 7.54 2.16 -8.43
C LEU A 88 6.17 1.66 -8.00
N TRP A 89 5.16 1.86 -8.84
CA TRP A 89 3.78 1.47 -8.54
C TRP A 89 3.60 -0.05 -8.51
N ILE A 90 4.20 -0.79 -9.45
CA ILE A 90 4.13 -2.26 -9.47
C ILE A 90 4.79 -2.85 -8.22
N VAL A 91 6.00 -2.39 -7.87
CA VAL A 91 6.69 -2.88 -6.67
C VAL A 91 5.89 -2.54 -5.42
N THR A 92 5.34 -1.33 -5.33
CA THR A 92 4.50 -0.90 -4.20
C THR A 92 3.25 -1.76 -4.08
N PHE A 93 2.57 -2.02 -5.19
CA PHE A 93 1.39 -2.90 -5.23
C PHE A 93 1.72 -4.31 -4.76
N ILE A 94 2.77 -4.92 -5.30
CA ILE A 94 3.18 -6.29 -4.92
C ILE A 94 3.50 -6.36 -3.42
N VAL A 95 4.30 -5.43 -2.91
CA VAL A 95 4.66 -5.42 -1.48
C VAL A 95 3.42 -5.21 -0.60
N MET A 96 2.56 -4.25 -0.93
CA MET A 96 1.32 -4.03 -0.19
C MET A 96 0.40 -5.24 -0.22
N PHE A 97 0.21 -5.85 -1.40
CA PHE A 97 -0.66 -6.99 -1.58
C PHE A 97 -0.18 -8.18 -0.74
N ILE A 98 1.12 -8.50 -0.79
CA ILE A 98 1.71 -9.57 0.01
C ILE A 98 1.55 -9.26 1.51
N CYS A 99 1.91 -8.06 1.96
CA CYS A 99 1.79 -7.69 3.36
C CYS A 99 0.35 -7.78 3.87
N CYS A 100 -0.63 -7.28 3.12
CA CYS A 100 -2.04 -7.30 3.52
C CYS A 100 -2.60 -8.74 3.54
N ASN A 101 -2.23 -9.59 2.58
CA ASN A 101 -2.65 -10.99 2.57
C ASN A 101 -2.01 -11.78 3.72
N LEU A 102 -0.73 -11.57 4.01
CA LEU A 102 -0.07 -12.20 5.16
C LEU A 102 -0.74 -11.79 6.48
N LEU A 103 -1.04 -10.50 6.66
CA LEU A 103 -1.77 -10.02 7.84
C LEU A 103 -3.16 -10.65 7.94
N ASN A 104 -3.86 -10.78 6.82
CA ASN A 104 -5.17 -11.41 6.78
C ASN A 104 -5.12 -12.90 7.20
N GLN A 105 -4.11 -13.64 6.71
CA GLN A 105 -3.87 -15.03 7.11
C GLN A 105 -3.52 -15.15 8.60
N ILE A 106 -2.69 -14.26 9.13
CA ILE A 106 -2.35 -14.24 10.57
C ILE A 106 -3.62 -14.02 11.41
N ILE A 107 -4.46 -13.06 11.02
CA ILE A 107 -5.74 -12.80 11.72
C ILE A 107 -6.62 -14.04 11.68
N GLU A 108 -6.74 -14.70 10.52
CA GLU A 108 -7.49 -15.94 10.38
C GLU A 108 -7.00 -17.04 11.32
N LEU A 109 -5.69 -17.29 11.34
CA LEU A 109 -5.07 -18.28 12.23
C LEU A 109 -5.33 -17.95 13.72
N CYS A 110 -5.20 -16.68 14.11
CA CYS A 110 -5.48 -16.24 15.48
C CYS A 110 -6.95 -16.43 15.85
N THR A 111 -7.88 -16.12 14.94
CA THR A 111 -9.32 -16.31 15.20
C THR A 111 -9.73 -17.77 15.28
N GLN A 112 -9.04 -18.66 14.55
CA GLN A 112 -9.26 -20.10 14.64
C GLN A 112 -8.69 -20.68 15.94
N ALA A 113 -7.50 -20.24 16.36
CA ALA A 113 -6.87 -20.69 17.61
C ALA A 113 -7.63 -20.25 18.88
N LEU A 114 -8.47 -19.20 18.78
CA LEU A 114 -9.28 -18.70 19.87
C LEU A 114 -10.65 -19.42 19.99
N LYS A 115 -11.06 -20.16 18.96
CA LYS A 115 -12.27 -21.00 18.98
C LYS A 115 -11.98 -22.35 19.60
#